data_AF-A0A645F3D9-F1
#
_entry.id   AF-A0A645F3D9-F1
#
_cell.length_a   1.000
_cell.length_b   1.000
_cell.length_c   1.000
_cell.angle_alpha   90.00
_cell.angle_beta   90.00
_cell.angle_gamma   90.00
#
_symmetry.space_group_name_H-M   'P 1'
#
loop_
_entity.id
_entity.type
_entity.pdbx_description
1 polymer ?
#
loop_
_entity_poly.entity_id
_entity_poly.type
_entity_poly.pdbx_seq_one_letter_code
_entity_poly.pdbx_strand_id
1 'polypeptide(L)'
;MTAGETWESCLKEIENLPACKKHGAKVSMYMYDRPAWTGLVYETECYFPTWINKETSGHVQAVADAHKALYGDKRIGSESSMHLRNRPLIDKWTFSTNGVAIQGRYGIPCVGFGPGAESQAHAPNEIIWKQDLVTCAAVYALIPSMYKGQGADDACQFRAGGTDTTSDKSAC
;
A
#
# COMPACT_ATOMS: atom_id res chain seq x y z
N MET A 1 -6.70 5.91 -6.90
CA MET A 1 -7.86 6.24 -6.06
C MET A 1 -7.36 6.55 -4.66
N THR A 2 -8.09 7.37 -3.90
CA THR A 2 -7.79 7.74 -2.52
C THR A 2 -8.85 7.18 -1.56
N ALA A 3 -8.81 7.55 -0.28
CA ALA A 3 -9.72 7.04 0.73
C ALA A 3 -11.17 7.48 0.43
N GLY A 4 -12.09 6.52 0.32
CA GLY A 4 -13.52 6.78 0.08
C GLY A 4 -13.93 6.79 -1.40
N GLU A 5 -12.99 6.95 -2.33
CA GLU A 5 -13.27 6.84 -3.77
C GLU A 5 -13.61 5.40 -4.18
N THR A 6 -14.49 5.25 -5.16
CA THR A 6 -14.79 3.95 -5.80
C THR A 6 -14.39 4.02 -7.28
N TRP A 7 -14.16 2.86 -7.92
CA TRP A 7 -13.83 2.89 -9.34
C TRP A 7 -15.02 3.40 -10.17
N GLU A 8 -16.25 3.14 -9.74
CA GLU A 8 -17.48 3.68 -10.31
C GLU A 8 -17.53 5.20 -10.19
N SER A 9 -17.19 5.77 -9.02
CA SER A 9 -17.17 7.23 -8.85
C SER A 9 -16.11 7.87 -9.74
N CYS A 10 -14.92 7.28 -9.81
CA CYS A 10 -13.84 7.77 -10.68
C CYS A 10 -14.21 7.69 -12.18
N LEU A 11 -14.82 6.59 -12.64
CA LEU A 11 -15.33 6.52 -14.01
C LEU A 11 -16.38 7.61 -14.25
N LYS A 12 -17.29 7.81 -13.28
CA LYS A 12 -18.36 8.80 -13.43
C LYS A 12 -17.83 10.23 -13.51
N GLU A 13 -16.79 10.54 -12.77
CA GLU A 13 -16.10 11.84 -12.86
C GLU A 13 -15.53 12.08 -14.26
N ILE A 14 -14.87 11.07 -14.85
CA ILE A 14 -14.32 11.16 -16.21
C ILE A 14 -15.45 11.27 -17.25
N GLU A 15 -16.49 10.45 -17.16
CA GLU A 15 -17.68 10.55 -18.03
C GLU A 15 -18.31 11.95 -18.00
N ASN A 16 -18.25 12.59 -16.83
CA ASN A 16 -18.86 13.90 -16.63
C ASN A 16 -18.05 15.06 -17.21
N LEU A 17 -16.81 14.85 -17.65
CA LEU A 17 -15.98 15.88 -18.27
C LEU A 17 -16.67 16.48 -19.51
N PRO A 18 -16.65 17.82 -19.68
CA PRO A 18 -17.29 18.47 -20.83
C PRO A 18 -16.80 17.94 -22.19
N ALA A 19 -15.52 17.60 -22.30
CA ALA A 19 -14.94 17.03 -23.51
C ALA A 19 -15.51 15.65 -23.83
N CYS A 20 -15.67 14.77 -22.83
CA CYS A 20 -16.27 13.45 -23.00
C CYS A 20 -17.71 13.55 -23.48
N LYS A 21 -18.51 14.44 -22.88
CA LYS A 21 -19.90 14.70 -23.29
C LYS A 21 -19.99 15.29 -24.70
N LYS A 22 -19.17 16.30 -25.01
CA LYS A 22 -19.14 16.96 -26.32
C LYS A 22 -18.86 15.99 -27.47
N HIS A 23 -17.99 15.01 -27.24
CA HIS A 23 -17.54 14.07 -28.26
C HIS A 23 -18.21 12.69 -28.17
N GLY A 24 -19.16 12.48 -27.26
CA GLY A 24 -19.82 11.19 -27.07
C GLY A 24 -18.84 10.06 -26.69
N ALA A 25 -17.79 10.38 -25.92
CA ALA A 25 -16.76 9.41 -25.55
C ALA A 25 -17.33 8.33 -24.62
N LYS A 26 -16.97 7.06 -24.87
CA LYS A 26 -17.25 5.94 -23.96
C LYS A 26 -16.11 5.82 -22.96
N VAL A 27 -16.44 5.86 -21.67
CA VAL A 27 -15.51 5.61 -20.58
C VAL A 27 -15.88 4.26 -19.97
N SER A 28 -14.90 3.38 -19.76
CA SER A 28 -15.14 2.07 -19.18
C SER A 28 -13.92 1.55 -18.43
N MET A 29 -14.15 0.74 -17.39
CA MET A 29 -13.11 -0.11 -16.83
C MET A 29 -12.71 -1.17 -17.86
N TYR A 30 -11.43 -1.52 -17.91
CA TYR A 30 -10.97 -2.65 -18.71
C TYR A 30 -10.30 -3.69 -17.82
N MET A 31 -10.30 -4.94 -18.30
CA MET A 31 -9.58 -6.03 -17.67
C MET A 31 -8.13 -6.03 -18.16
N TYR A 32 -7.20 -6.20 -17.24
CA TYR A 32 -5.81 -6.45 -17.54
C TYR A 32 -5.58 -7.96 -17.57
N ASP A 33 -5.27 -8.49 -18.75
CA ASP A 33 -5.15 -9.92 -19.05
C ASP A 33 -3.81 -10.25 -19.73
N ARG A 34 -2.82 -9.34 -19.64
CA ARG A 34 -1.51 -9.59 -20.28
C ARG A 34 -0.82 -10.79 -19.65
N PRO A 35 -0.33 -11.75 -20.47
CA PRO A 35 0.40 -12.89 -19.96
C PRO A 35 1.74 -12.47 -19.35
N ALA A 36 2.08 -13.10 -18.23
CA ALA A 36 3.43 -13.05 -17.67
C ALA A 36 4.44 -13.72 -18.62
N TRP A 37 5.73 -13.63 -18.30
CA TRP A 37 6.80 -14.23 -19.11
C TRP A 37 6.68 -15.76 -19.28
N THR A 38 5.93 -16.44 -18.39
CA THR A 38 5.62 -17.88 -18.46
C THR A 38 4.35 -18.21 -19.26
N GLY A 39 3.62 -17.20 -19.76
CA GLY A 39 2.30 -17.38 -20.37
C GLY A 39 1.13 -17.39 -19.39
N LEU A 40 1.39 -17.34 -18.08
CA LEU A 40 0.35 -17.28 -17.05
C LEU A 40 -0.40 -15.94 -17.11
N VAL A 41 -1.73 -16.00 -17.16
CA VAL A 41 -2.61 -14.82 -17.17
C VAL A 41 -3.34 -14.73 -15.84
N TYR A 42 -3.23 -13.58 -15.18
CA TYR A 42 -4.06 -13.20 -14.03
C TYR A 42 -4.95 -12.05 -14.45
N GLU A 43 -6.18 -12.38 -14.84
CA GLU A 43 -7.15 -11.36 -15.21
C GLU A 43 -7.52 -10.51 -13.98
N THR A 44 -7.42 -9.20 -14.09
CA THR A 44 -7.75 -8.27 -13.00
C THR A 44 -8.36 -6.99 -13.55
N GLU A 45 -9.29 -6.36 -12.85
CA GLU A 45 -9.74 -5.03 -13.26
C GLU A 45 -8.57 -4.04 -13.18
N CYS A 46 -8.42 -3.17 -14.19
CA CYS A 46 -7.32 -2.22 -14.25
C CYS A 46 -7.56 -0.98 -13.35
N TYR A 47 -7.73 -1.22 -12.06
CA TYR A 47 -7.70 -0.19 -11.03
C TYR A 47 -6.91 -0.65 -9.80
N PHE A 48 -6.49 0.30 -8.98
CA PHE A 48 -5.72 0.05 -7.77
C PHE A 48 -6.55 0.45 -6.55
N PRO A 49 -7.22 -0.49 -5.86
CA PRO A 49 -7.97 -0.17 -4.64
C PRO A 49 -7.07 0.46 -3.58
N THR A 50 -7.58 1.49 -2.94
CA THR A 50 -6.97 2.10 -1.75
C THR A 50 -7.00 1.10 -0.60
N TRP A 51 -5.92 1.01 0.16
CA TRP A 51 -5.85 0.23 1.40
C TRP A 51 -5.36 1.14 2.52
N ILE A 52 -5.93 0.98 3.71
CA ILE A 52 -5.63 1.81 4.88
C ILE A 52 -5.62 0.91 6.11
N ASN A 53 -4.63 1.11 6.97
CA ASN A 53 -4.56 0.51 8.30
C ASN A 53 -4.90 1.55 9.36
N LYS A 54 -5.48 1.10 10.47
CA LYS A 54 -5.43 1.87 11.71
C LYS A 54 -3.98 1.89 12.16
N GLU A 55 -3.56 3.02 12.70
CA GLU A 55 -2.26 3.12 13.34
C GLU A 55 -2.10 2.07 14.44
N THR A 56 -3.16 1.74 15.15
CA THR A 56 -3.19 0.77 16.25
C THR A 56 -3.22 -0.71 15.83
N SER A 57 -3.28 -1.03 14.53
CA SER A 57 -3.35 -2.43 14.07
C SER A 57 -2.08 -3.21 14.46
N GLY A 58 -2.22 -4.51 14.77
CA GLY A 58 -1.12 -5.33 15.29
C GLY A 58 0.10 -5.37 14.37
N HIS A 59 -0.09 -5.44 13.05
CA HIS A 59 1.00 -5.48 12.07
C HIS A 59 1.69 -4.13 11.90
N VAL A 60 0.97 -3.02 12.07
CA VAL A 60 1.56 -1.68 12.07
C VAL A 60 2.38 -1.46 13.33
N GLN A 61 1.83 -1.79 14.50
CA GLN A 61 2.52 -1.63 15.77
C GLN A 61 3.74 -2.54 15.88
N ALA A 62 3.71 -3.75 15.32
CA ALA A 62 4.89 -4.63 15.30
C ALA A 62 6.12 -3.97 14.65
N VAL A 63 5.92 -3.23 13.55
CA VAL A 63 6.99 -2.49 12.87
C VAL A 63 7.44 -1.30 13.72
N ALA A 64 6.49 -0.52 14.23
CA ALA A 64 6.78 0.67 15.03
C ALA A 64 7.53 0.30 16.32
N ASP A 65 7.11 -0.76 17.01
CA ASP A 65 7.72 -1.25 18.24
C ASP A 65 9.11 -1.86 17.97
N ALA A 66 9.28 -2.61 16.88
CA ALA A 66 10.59 -3.10 16.47
C ALA A 66 11.57 -1.94 16.17
N HIS A 67 11.11 -0.91 15.47
CA HIS A 67 11.91 0.30 15.23
C HIS A 67 12.27 1.00 16.55
N LYS A 68 11.30 1.23 17.43
CA LYS A 68 11.51 1.89 18.72
C LYS A 68 12.49 1.15 19.61
N ALA A 69 12.39 -0.18 19.66
CA ALA A 69 13.30 -1.02 20.44
C ALA A 69 14.76 -0.90 19.98
N LEU A 70 15.00 -0.73 18.67
CA LEU A 70 16.35 -0.64 18.10
C LEU A 70 16.89 0.80 18.06
N TYR A 71 16.02 1.77 17.76
CA TYR A 71 16.44 3.11 17.33
C TYR A 71 15.66 4.26 17.98
N GLY A 72 14.69 3.97 18.84
CA GLY A 72 13.84 4.97 19.50
C GLY A 72 12.70 5.51 18.65
N ASP A 73 12.07 6.60 19.12
CA ASP A 73 10.80 7.10 18.59
C ASP A 73 10.90 7.91 17.30
N LYS A 74 12.12 8.26 16.87
CA LYS A 74 12.36 9.11 15.71
C LYS A 74 13.00 8.31 14.58
N ARG A 75 12.61 8.62 13.35
CA ARG A 75 13.24 8.06 12.15
C ARG A 75 14.75 8.34 12.18
N ILE A 76 15.53 7.33 11.80
CA ILE A 76 16.98 7.41 11.70
C ILE A 76 17.46 7.40 10.25
N GLY A 77 18.72 7.73 10.04
CA GLY A 77 19.41 7.67 8.75
C GLY A 77 20.87 8.04 8.90
N SER A 78 21.60 8.09 7.79
CA SER A 78 22.94 8.68 7.79
C SER A 78 22.88 10.18 8.04
N GLU A 79 23.94 10.75 8.58
CA GLU A 79 24.06 12.20 8.86
C GLU A 79 23.65 13.06 7.65
N SER A 80 24.14 12.71 6.46
CA SER A 80 23.80 13.39 5.20
C SER A 80 22.31 13.35 4.83
N SER A 81 21.56 12.39 5.37
CA SER A 81 20.16 12.13 5.02
C SER A 81 19.15 12.59 6.09
N MET A 82 19.62 12.99 7.28
CA MET A 82 18.74 13.28 8.42
C MET A 82 17.72 14.39 8.14
N HIS A 83 18.05 15.35 7.27
CA HIS A 83 17.11 16.38 6.83
C HIS A 83 15.86 15.82 6.12
N LEU A 84 15.93 14.60 5.58
CA LEU A 84 14.82 13.88 4.94
C LEU A 84 14.04 12.98 5.90
N ARG A 85 14.39 12.97 7.20
CA ARG A 85 13.81 12.05 8.22
C ARG A 85 12.84 12.75 9.17
N ASN A 86 12.66 14.08 9.06
CA ASN A 86 11.75 14.86 9.90
C ASN A 86 10.26 14.65 9.54
N ARG A 87 9.76 13.43 9.79
CA ARG A 87 8.37 13.00 9.54
C ARG A 87 7.90 12.06 10.66
N PRO A 88 6.58 11.92 10.89
CA PRO A 88 6.04 10.95 11.85
C PRO A 88 6.55 9.53 11.59
N LEU A 89 6.77 8.72 12.62
CA LEU A 89 7.28 7.35 12.45
C LEU A 89 6.29 6.47 11.67
N ILE A 90 5.01 6.57 12.02
CA ILE A 90 3.89 5.94 11.30
C ILE A 90 3.26 7.01 10.41
N ASP A 91 3.19 6.73 9.11
CA ASP A 91 2.64 7.63 8.10
C ASP A 91 2.12 6.79 6.91
N LYS A 92 1.53 7.44 5.91
CA LYS A 92 1.03 6.81 4.68
C LYS A 92 1.97 7.06 3.51
N TRP A 93 2.07 6.08 2.60
CA TRP A 93 2.61 6.30 1.27
C TRP A 93 1.57 6.97 0.38
N THR A 94 2.04 7.84 -0.51
CA THR A 94 1.18 8.54 -1.48
C THR A 94 1.11 7.85 -2.84
N PHE A 95 1.73 6.67 -2.96
CA PHE A 95 1.79 5.84 -4.17
C PHE A 95 1.32 4.40 -3.88
N SER A 96 1.09 3.64 -4.95
CA SER A 96 0.64 2.25 -4.87
C SER A 96 1.81 1.28 -4.72
N THR A 97 1.58 0.19 -3.99
CA THR A 97 2.51 -0.93 -3.84
C THR A 97 1.74 -2.25 -3.96
N ASN A 98 2.41 -3.39 -3.78
CA ASN A 98 1.76 -4.70 -3.74
C ASN A 98 0.69 -4.82 -2.63
N GLY A 99 0.69 -3.92 -1.64
CA GLY A 99 -0.38 -3.81 -0.64
C GLY A 99 -1.76 -3.59 -1.25
N VAL A 100 -1.84 -3.01 -2.46
CA VAL A 100 -3.08 -2.88 -3.23
C VAL A 100 -3.71 -4.25 -3.50
N ALA A 101 -2.92 -5.25 -3.87
CA ALA A 101 -3.43 -6.60 -4.07
C ALA A 101 -3.63 -7.30 -2.73
N ILE A 102 -2.56 -7.39 -1.92
CA ILE A 102 -2.53 -8.19 -0.68
C ILE A 102 -3.64 -7.78 0.28
N GLN A 103 -3.74 -6.48 0.60
CA GLN A 103 -4.75 -5.98 1.53
C GLN A 103 -5.95 -5.39 0.78
N GLY A 104 -5.70 -4.56 -0.23
CA GLY A 104 -6.77 -3.86 -0.94
C GLY A 104 -7.76 -4.79 -1.65
N ARG A 105 -7.27 -5.90 -2.23
CA ARG A 105 -8.10 -6.90 -2.93
C ARG A 105 -8.37 -8.16 -2.12
N TYR A 106 -7.40 -8.65 -1.35
CA TYR A 106 -7.52 -9.94 -0.65
C TYR A 106 -7.65 -9.85 0.87
N GLY A 107 -7.60 -8.64 1.45
CA GLY A 107 -7.89 -8.45 2.87
C GLY A 107 -6.83 -9.00 3.82
N ILE A 108 -5.66 -9.38 3.30
CA ILE A 108 -4.55 -9.87 4.10
C ILE A 108 -3.85 -8.65 4.73
N PRO A 109 -3.74 -8.56 6.07
CA PRO A 109 -3.07 -7.44 6.73
C PRO A 109 -1.65 -7.21 6.19
N CYS A 110 -1.38 -5.98 5.73
CA CYS A 110 -0.13 -5.62 5.08
C CYS A 110 0.35 -4.26 5.62
N VAL A 111 1.66 -4.10 5.80
CA VAL A 111 2.27 -2.82 6.20
C VAL A 111 3.51 -2.55 5.37
N GLY A 112 3.67 -1.29 4.97
CA GLY A 112 4.84 -0.81 4.25
C GLY A 112 5.96 -0.41 5.20
N PHE A 113 7.15 -0.93 4.96
CA PHE A 113 8.39 -0.49 5.59
C PHE A 113 9.53 -0.72 4.59
N GLY A 114 10.61 0.07 4.67
CA GLY A 114 11.72 -0.07 3.73
C GLY A 114 12.86 0.91 4.02
N PRO A 115 14.04 0.67 3.42
CA PRO A 115 15.17 1.56 3.56
C PRO A 115 14.98 2.83 2.73
N GLY A 116 15.65 3.92 3.11
CA GLY A 116 15.71 5.14 2.31
C GLY A 116 14.71 6.22 2.68
N ALA A 117 14.72 7.29 1.88
CA ALA A 117 13.74 8.37 1.96
C ALA A 117 12.68 8.19 0.87
N GLU A 118 11.41 8.37 1.22
CA GLU A 118 10.31 8.35 0.23
C GLU A 118 10.55 9.35 -0.93
N SER A 119 11.14 10.51 -0.63
CA SER A 119 11.46 11.55 -1.62
C SER A 119 12.57 11.18 -2.61
N GLN A 120 13.24 10.02 -2.44
CA GLN A 120 14.22 9.53 -3.41
C GLN A 120 13.64 8.46 -4.33
N ALA A 121 12.50 7.88 -4.00
CA ALA A 121 11.86 6.88 -4.84
C ALA A 121 11.40 7.50 -6.17
N HIS A 122 11.74 6.85 -7.29
CA HIS A 122 11.38 7.28 -8.64
C HIS A 122 11.92 8.68 -9.01
N ALA A 123 12.97 9.14 -8.33
CA ALA A 123 13.62 10.40 -8.61
C ALA A 123 14.78 10.23 -9.62
N PRO A 124 15.08 11.22 -10.47
CA PRO A 124 16.32 11.23 -11.23
C PRO A 124 17.52 11.15 -10.30
N ASN A 125 18.48 10.27 -10.62
CA ASN A 125 19.62 9.96 -9.75
C ASN A 125 19.22 9.47 -8.36
N GLU A 126 18.19 8.62 -8.28
CA GLU A 126 17.79 7.93 -7.06
C GLU A 126 19.01 7.33 -6.34
N ILE A 127 19.11 7.62 -5.03
CA ILE A 127 20.14 7.09 -4.16
C ILE A 127 19.53 6.37 -2.97
N ILE A 128 20.31 5.44 -2.42
CA ILE A 128 20.03 4.78 -1.16
C ILE A 128 21.26 4.89 -0.25
N TRP A 129 21.04 5.06 1.06
CA TRP A 129 22.14 5.09 2.03
C TRP A 129 22.43 3.68 2.54
N LYS A 130 23.70 3.28 2.55
CA LYS A 130 24.12 1.95 3.03
C LYS A 130 23.66 1.67 4.46
N GLN A 131 23.67 2.69 5.32
CA GLN A 131 23.16 2.58 6.69
C GLN A 131 21.69 2.17 6.70
N ASP A 132 20.86 2.74 5.83
CA ASP A 132 19.43 2.44 5.78
C ASP A 132 19.17 0.97 5.42
N LEU A 133 20.01 0.35 4.59
CA LEU A 133 19.90 -1.07 4.25
C LEU A 133 20.08 -1.95 5.49
N VAL A 134 21.13 -1.69 6.28
CA VAL A 134 21.47 -2.51 7.45
C VAL A 134 20.47 -2.28 8.58
N THR A 135 20.05 -1.03 8.80
CA THR A 135 19.08 -0.71 9.85
C THR A 135 17.69 -1.26 9.53
N CYS A 136 17.27 -1.15 8.26
CA CYS A 136 16.02 -1.74 7.81
C CYS A 136 16.02 -3.26 7.96
N ALA A 137 17.12 -3.94 7.59
CA ALA A 137 17.25 -5.39 7.76
C ALA A 137 17.14 -5.82 9.24
N ALA A 138 17.74 -5.06 10.17
CA ALA A 138 17.64 -5.33 11.60
C ALA A 138 16.20 -5.21 12.12
N VAL A 139 15.45 -4.20 11.67
CA VAL A 139 14.02 -4.07 12.01
C VAL A 139 13.23 -5.26 11.44
N TYR A 140 13.45 -5.62 10.18
CA TYR A 140 12.80 -6.79 9.57
C TYR A 140 13.04 -8.08 10.34
N ALA A 141 14.25 -8.30 10.85
CA ALA A 141 14.58 -9.46 11.66
C ALA A 141 13.83 -9.50 13.00
N LEU A 142 13.49 -8.33 13.56
CA LEU A 142 12.84 -8.22 14.87
C LEU A 142 11.30 -8.28 14.79
N ILE A 143 10.71 -7.81 13.67
CA ILE A 143 9.24 -7.74 13.47
C ILE A 143 8.51 -9.03 13.88
N PRO A 144 8.93 -10.25 13.47
CA PRO A 144 8.19 -11.47 13.79
C PRO A 144 8.02 -11.71 15.30
N SER A 145 9.02 -11.33 16.12
CA SER A 145 8.93 -11.46 17.58
C SER A 145 8.08 -10.39 18.25
N MET A 146 7.82 -9.27 17.56
CA MET A 146 7.03 -8.15 18.06
C MET A 146 5.56 -8.24 17.62
N TYR A 147 5.24 -9.10 16.65
CA TYR A 147 3.89 -9.20 16.11
C TYR A 147 2.91 -9.83 17.10
N LYS A 148 1.90 -9.04 17.49
CA LYS A 148 0.78 -9.45 18.34
C LYS A 148 -0.52 -9.30 17.53
N GLY A 149 -0.73 -10.19 16.58
CA GLY A 149 -1.84 -10.12 15.64
C GLY A 149 -3.20 -10.45 16.25
N GLN A 150 -4.26 -9.94 15.62
CA GLN A 150 -5.66 -10.36 15.84
C GLN A 150 -6.30 -10.93 14.55
N GLY A 151 -5.52 -11.22 13.51
CA GLY A 151 -6.05 -11.79 12.27
C GLY A 151 -6.71 -10.73 11.38
N ALA A 152 -7.91 -11.01 10.85
CA ALA A 152 -8.61 -10.13 9.91
C ALA A 152 -9.04 -8.78 10.51
N ASP A 153 -9.21 -8.71 11.84
CA ASP A 153 -9.59 -7.49 12.57
C ASP A 153 -8.54 -6.37 12.46
N ASP A 154 -7.31 -6.71 12.09
CA ASP A 154 -6.23 -5.76 11.90
C ASP A 154 -6.40 -4.93 10.60
N ALA A 155 -7.16 -5.39 9.60
CA ALA A 155 -7.38 -4.68 8.34
C ALA A 155 -8.56 -3.69 8.44
N CYS A 156 -8.34 -2.41 8.10
CA CYS A 156 -9.30 -1.34 8.43
C CYS A 156 -10.15 -0.86 7.24
N GLN A 157 -9.69 -1.11 6.02
CA GLN A 157 -10.49 -0.97 4.82
C GLN A 157 -10.15 -2.10 3.86
N PHE A 158 -11.15 -2.95 3.61
CA PHE A 158 -11.13 -4.02 2.62
C PHE A 158 -12.23 -3.72 1.61
N ARG A 159 -11.90 -3.76 0.32
CA ARG A 159 -12.90 -3.78 -0.75
C ARG A 159 -12.55 -4.95 -1.66
N ALA A 160 -12.99 -6.14 -1.28
CA ALA A 160 -13.36 -7.12 -2.30
C ALA A 160 -14.49 -6.52 -3.13
N GLY A 161 -14.15 -5.87 -4.22
CA GLY A 161 -14.97 -5.98 -5.42
C GLY A 161 -15.01 -7.48 -5.71
N GLY A 162 -16.18 -8.09 -5.55
CA GLY A 162 -16.32 -9.54 -5.62
C GLY A 162 -15.87 -10.06 -6.98
N THR A 163 -14.74 -10.76 -7.01
CA THR A 163 -14.58 -11.88 -7.94
C THR A 163 -15.07 -13.10 -7.19
N ASP A 164 -16.35 -13.39 -7.39
CA ASP A 164 -17.02 -14.54 -6.83
C ASP A 164 -16.24 -15.82 -7.19
N THR A 165 -15.53 -16.38 -6.21
CA THR A 165 -15.19 -17.81 -6.21
C THR A 165 -15.67 -18.38 -4.88
N THR A 166 -16.98 -18.56 -4.80
CA THR A 166 -17.71 -19.45 -3.88
C THR A 166 -17.83 -19.02 -2.41
N SER A 167 -19.04 -18.57 -2.07
CA SER A 167 -19.76 -18.78 -0.80
C SER A 167 -19.06 -18.40 0.51
N ASP A 168 -19.30 -17.20 1.02
CA ASP A 168 -20.20 -16.97 2.17
C ASP A 168 -20.37 -15.44 2.37
N LYS A 169 -21.61 -14.95 2.32
CA LYS A 169 -21.94 -13.51 2.49
C LYS A 169 -22.60 -13.28 3.83
N SER A 170 -21.99 -13.75 4.91
CA SER A 170 -22.33 -13.31 6.26
C SER A 170 -21.07 -12.87 7.02
N ALA A 171 -20.72 -11.59 6.93
CA ALA A 171 -19.96 -10.91 7.95
C ALA A 171 -20.11 -9.40 7.77
N CYS A 172 -20.33 -8.72 8.90
CA CYS A 172 -20.51 -7.29 9.11
C CYS A 172 -19.39 -6.41 8.54
#